data_AF-A0A0L0KJ69-F1
#
_entry.id   AF-A0A0L0KJ69-F1
#
_cell.length_a   1.000
_cell.length_b   1.000
_cell.length_c   1.000
_cell.angle_alpha   90.00
_cell.angle_beta   90.00
_cell.angle_gamma   90.00
#
_symmetry.space_group_name_H-M   'P 1'
#
loop_
_entity.id
_entity.type
_entity.pdbx_description
1 polymer ?
#
loop_
_entity_poly.entity_id
_entity_poly.type
_entity_poly.pdbx_seq_one_letter_code
_entity_poly.pdbx_strand_id
1 'polypeptide(L)'
;MSTITFTRQLVEHRYGRSVEELQRDTGRMSSHDPVLPIVLRRLGGLCETGDQTRAARRNLDTAWQRCRSGEPDLDDLILRWATEVVALERQEQSEAGALWDLLDVRLLLDQPTARTASAQRAPADPEVGDLMDAARQVAAGLQRLNRDALRQGLRARGIHLSNHRLGAVLHRLRTEPLVR
;
A
#
# COMPACT_ATOMS: atom_id res chain seq x y z
N MET A 1 -10.04 10.38 -7.19
CA MET A 1 -9.83 8.94 -7.47
C MET A 1 -9.76 8.24 -6.11
N SER A 2 -10.59 7.23 -5.85
CA SER A 2 -10.66 6.53 -4.54
C SER A 2 -9.50 5.53 -4.38
N THR A 3 -9.03 5.31 -3.15
CA THR A 3 -8.02 4.30 -2.78
C THR A 3 -8.38 2.93 -3.32
N ILE A 4 -9.67 2.57 -3.29
CA ILE A 4 -10.20 1.29 -3.75
C ILE A 4 -10.02 1.17 -5.27
N THR A 5 -10.40 2.21 -6.02
CA THR A 5 -10.24 2.24 -7.48
C THR A 5 -8.77 2.12 -7.87
N PHE A 6 -7.89 2.86 -7.19
CA PHE A 6 -6.45 2.78 -7.43
C PHE A 6 -5.91 1.38 -7.12
N THR A 7 -6.29 0.79 -5.98
CA THR A 7 -5.83 -0.53 -5.57
C THR A 7 -6.32 -1.62 -6.51
N ARG A 8 -7.56 -1.53 -6.97
CA ARG A 8 -8.11 -2.41 -8.00
C ARG A 8 -7.29 -2.33 -9.29
N GLN A 9 -7.06 -1.13 -9.81
CA GLN A 9 -6.25 -0.94 -11.03
C GLN A 9 -4.82 -1.46 -10.86
N LEU A 10 -4.24 -1.30 -9.67
CA LEU A 10 -2.92 -1.85 -9.37
C LEU A 10 -2.94 -3.38 -9.44
N VAL A 11 -3.94 -4.04 -8.86
CA VAL A 11 -4.10 -5.50 -8.99
C VAL A 11 -4.23 -5.89 -10.46
N GLU A 12 -5.14 -5.26 -11.20
CA GLU A 12 -5.35 -5.57 -12.63
C GLU A 12 -4.07 -5.40 -13.45
N HIS A 13 -3.33 -4.33 -13.19
CA HIS A 13 -2.05 -4.05 -13.83
C HIS A 13 -0.99 -5.11 -13.49
N ARG A 14 -0.90 -5.54 -12.23
CA ARG A 14 0.09 -6.55 -11.78
C ARG A 14 -0.16 -7.94 -12.36
N TYR A 15 -1.42 -8.30 -12.56
CA TYR A 15 -1.81 -9.60 -13.08
C TYR A 15 -2.09 -9.60 -14.59
N GLY A 16 -2.06 -8.42 -15.23
CA GLY A 16 -2.32 -8.23 -16.66
C GLY A 16 -3.74 -8.59 -17.10
N ARG A 17 -4.67 -8.72 -16.16
CA ARG A 17 -6.04 -9.24 -16.37
C ARG A 17 -7.01 -8.52 -15.44
N SER A 18 -8.28 -8.48 -15.81
CA SER A 18 -9.32 -7.88 -14.97
C SER A 18 -9.54 -8.67 -13.67
N VAL A 19 -9.99 -8.00 -12.61
CA VAL A 19 -10.33 -8.69 -11.34
C VAL A 19 -11.40 -9.76 -11.56
N GLU A 20 -12.37 -9.48 -12.43
CA GLU A 20 -13.46 -10.42 -12.76
C GLU A 20 -12.93 -11.70 -13.42
N GLU A 21 -11.91 -11.60 -14.28
CA GLU A 21 -11.24 -12.77 -14.87
C GLU A 21 -10.46 -13.56 -13.82
N LEU A 22 -9.72 -12.86 -12.96
CA LEU A 22 -8.94 -13.49 -11.89
C LEU A 22 -9.83 -14.25 -10.89
N GLN A 23 -11.00 -13.70 -10.55
CA GLN A 23 -11.99 -14.35 -9.69
C GLN A 23 -12.55 -15.62 -10.33
N ARG A 24 -12.86 -15.59 -11.63
CA ARG A 24 -13.35 -16.76 -12.38
C ARG A 24 -12.33 -17.90 -12.40
N ASP A 25 -11.05 -17.58 -12.59
CA ASP A 25 -9.96 -18.57 -12.63
C ASP A 25 -9.65 -19.16 -11.25
N THR A 26 -9.72 -18.34 -10.20
CA THR A 26 -9.51 -18.82 -8.82
C THR A 26 -10.59 -19.80 -8.40
N GLY A 27 -11.84 -19.59 -8.84
CA GLY A 27 -12.94 -20.54 -8.63
C GLY A 27 -12.79 -21.88 -9.35
N ARG A 28 -11.86 -21.99 -10.31
CA ARG A 28 -11.63 -23.20 -11.12
C ARG A 28 -10.39 -24.02 -10.69
N MET A 29 -9.84 -23.78 -9.49
CA MET A 29 -8.74 -24.54 -8.87
C MET A 29 -7.38 -24.55 -9.61
N SER A 30 -7.20 -23.81 -10.71
CA SER A 30 -5.97 -23.87 -11.53
C SER A 30 -4.94 -22.77 -11.28
N SER A 31 -5.16 -21.85 -10.33
CA SER A 31 -4.17 -20.79 -10.04
C SER A 31 -2.87 -21.42 -9.51
N HIS A 32 -1.84 -21.45 -10.36
CA HIS A 32 -0.46 -21.87 -9.99
C HIS A 32 0.20 -20.91 -9.02
N ASP A 33 -0.47 -19.81 -8.74
CA ASP A 33 0.00 -18.78 -7.86
C ASP A 33 -0.78 -18.80 -6.53
N PRO A 34 -0.07 -18.99 -5.40
CA PRO A 34 -0.67 -19.10 -4.08
C PRO A 34 -1.12 -17.76 -3.49
N VAL A 35 -0.68 -16.62 -4.05
CA VAL A 35 -0.94 -15.28 -3.51
C VAL A 35 -2.24 -14.69 -4.05
N LEU A 36 -2.66 -15.03 -5.28
CA LEU A 36 -3.88 -14.49 -5.90
C LEU A 36 -5.15 -14.67 -5.04
N PRO A 37 -5.43 -15.85 -4.45
CA PRO A 37 -6.62 -16.01 -3.62
C PRO A 37 -6.63 -15.06 -2.40
N ILE A 38 -5.46 -14.75 -1.84
CA ILE A 38 -5.30 -13.85 -0.70
C ILE A 38 -5.52 -12.41 -1.16
N VAL A 39 -4.91 -12.01 -2.29
CA VAL A 39 -5.08 -10.69 -2.91
C VAL A 39 -6.56 -10.41 -3.21
N LEU A 40 -7.26 -11.34 -3.85
CA LEU A 40 -8.67 -11.18 -4.20
C LEU A 40 -9.56 -11.07 -2.96
N ARG A 41 -9.29 -11.87 -1.92
CA ARG A 41 -10.02 -11.78 -0.64
C ARG A 41 -9.80 -10.44 0.04
N ARG A 42 -8.55 -9.96 0.10
CA ARG A 42 -8.20 -8.65 0.69
C ARG A 42 -8.80 -7.50 -0.10
N LEU A 43 -8.82 -7.59 -1.43
CA LEU A 43 -9.49 -6.62 -2.28
C LEU A 43 -11.01 -6.61 -2.04
N GLY A 44 -11.62 -7.77 -1.84
CA GLY A 44 -13.03 -7.89 -1.44
C GLY A 44 -13.31 -7.17 -0.12
N GLY A 45 -12.51 -7.44 0.93
CA GLY A 45 -12.63 -6.75 2.21
C GLY A 45 -12.45 -5.23 2.08
N LEU A 46 -11.50 -4.77 1.27
CA LEU A 46 -11.30 -3.35 1.01
C LEU A 46 -12.52 -2.70 0.33
N CYS A 47 -13.18 -3.42 -0.59
CA CYS A 47 -14.43 -2.95 -1.19
C CYS A 47 -15.56 -2.86 -0.15
N GLU A 48 -15.68 -3.85 0.74
CA GLU A 48 -16.67 -3.85 1.84
C GLU A 48 -16.45 -2.67 2.79
N THR A 49 -15.21 -2.41 3.22
CA THR A 49 -14.83 -1.22 4.02
C THR A 49 -15.20 0.07 3.29
N GLY A 50 -15.04 0.11 1.98
CA GLY A 50 -15.47 1.23 1.14
C GLY A 50 -16.98 1.45 1.09
N ASP A 51 -17.76 0.37 0.99
CA ASP A 51 -19.22 0.42 1.06
C ASP A 51 -19.69 0.93 2.43
N GLN A 52 -19.07 0.45 3.51
CA GLN A 52 -19.32 0.91 4.88
C GLN A 52 -18.99 2.40 5.04
N THR A 53 -17.84 2.84 4.52
CA THR A 53 -17.43 4.27 4.56
C THR A 53 -18.45 5.15 3.84
N ARG A 54 -18.90 4.72 2.65
CA ARG A 54 -19.95 5.43 1.90
C ARG A 54 -21.28 5.46 2.66
N ALA A 55 -21.65 4.39 3.34
CA ALA A 55 -22.85 4.33 4.16
C ALA A 55 -22.76 5.27 5.37
N ALA A 56 -21.65 5.23 6.11
CA ALA A 56 -21.41 6.11 7.26
C ALA A 56 -21.44 7.59 6.87
N ARG A 57 -20.85 7.96 5.72
CA ARG A 57 -20.94 9.33 5.18
C ARG A 57 -22.37 9.75 4.85
N ARG A 58 -23.17 8.88 4.21
CA ARG A 58 -24.61 9.17 3.97
C ARG A 58 -25.39 9.36 5.27
N ASN A 59 -25.08 8.58 6.31
CA ASN A 59 -25.72 8.71 7.61
C ASN A 59 -25.31 10.01 8.31
N LEU A 60 -24.03 10.39 8.20
CA LEU A 60 -23.53 11.68 8.68
C LEU A 60 -24.22 12.85 7.99
N ASP A 61 -24.31 12.82 6.66
CA ASP A 61 -25.00 13.86 5.87
C ASP A 61 -26.49 13.96 6.27
N THR A 62 -27.14 12.81 6.49
CA THR A 62 -28.53 12.75 6.95
C THR A 62 -28.70 13.36 8.34
N ALA A 63 -27.81 13.03 9.29
CA ALA A 63 -27.83 13.59 10.64
C ALA A 63 -27.61 15.12 10.62
N TRP A 64 -26.69 15.59 9.77
CA TRP A 64 -26.46 17.02 9.54
C TRP A 64 -27.67 17.74 8.94
N GLN A 65 -28.37 17.12 8.00
CA GLN A 65 -29.59 17.69 7.42
C GLN A 65 -30.71 17.81 8.47
N ARG A 66 -30.89 16.78 9.30
CA ARG A 66 -31.89 16.77 10.38
C ARG A 66 -31.63 17.83 11.45
N CYS A 67 -30.37 17.98 11.86
CA CYS A 67 -29.96 19.06 12.77
C CYS A 67 -30.27 20.44 12.17
N ARG A 68 -29.97 20.66 10.88
CA ARG A 68 -30.31 21.91 10.19
C ARG A 68 -31.80 22.18 10.06
N SER A 69 -32.65 21.15 10.03
CA SER A 69 -34.11 21.30 10.04
C SER A 69 -34.70 21.61 11.43
N GLY A 70 -33.85 21.79 12.45
CA GLY A 70 -34.27 22.22 13.78
C GLY A 70 -34.66 21.08 14.72
N GLU A 71 -34.26 19.84 14.41
CA GLU A 71 -34.46 18.70 15.30
C GLU A 71 -33.40 18.74 16.42
N PRO A 72 -33.78 18.90 17.69
CA PRO A 72 -32.83 19.05 18.79
C PRO A 72 -32.15 17.71 19.14
N ASP A 73 -30.96 17.80 19.72
CA ASP A 73 -30.21 16.67 20.32
C ASP A 73 -29.66 15.62 19.33
N LEU A 74 -29.10 16.10 18.20
CA LEU A 74 -28.45 15.24 17.20
C LEU A 74 -26.91 15.33 17.22
N ASP A 75 -26.33 16.11 18.13
CA ASP A 75 -24.89 16.34 18.20
C ASP A 75 -24.12 15.04 18.48
N ASP A 76 -24.63 14.20 19.38
CA ASP A 76 -24.06 12.88 19.66
C ASP A 76 -24.13 11.95 18.45
N LEU A 77 -25.21 12.02 17.67
CA LEU A 77 -25.38 11.23 16.47
C LEU A 77 -24.41 11.66 15.37
N ILE A 78 -24.23 12.97 15.19
CA ILE A 78 -23.26 13.55 14.24
C ILE A 78 -21.84 13.16 14.65
N LEU A 79 -21.49 13.30 15.92
CA LEU A 79 -20.17 12.95 16.44
C LEU A 79 -19.88 11.46 16.25
N ARG A 80 -20.86 10.59 16.49
CA ARG A 80 -20.74 9.15 16.27
C ARG A 80 -20.41 8.83 14.81
N TRP A 81 -21.21 9.33 13.87
CA TRP A 81 -20.97 9.06 12.45
C TRP A 81 -19.68 9.69 11.93
N ALA A 82 -19.31 10.88 12.41
CA ALA A 82 -18.04 11.51 12.05
C ALA A 82 -16.85 10.66 12.54
N THR A 83 -16.92 10.15 13.76
CA THR A 83 -15.90 9.25 14.32
C THR A 83 -15.80 7.95 13.54
N GLU A 84 -16.94 7.37 13.18
CA GLU A 84 -17.01 6.14 12.39
C GLU A 84 -16.42 6.31 10.98
N VAL A 85 -16.71 7.43 10.30
CA VAL A 85 -16.11 7.76 9.00
C VAL A 85 -14.58 7.83 9.11
N VAL A 86 -14.05 8.52 10.11
CA VAL A 86 -12.59 8.63 10.31
C VAL A 86 -11.96 7.26 10.61
N ALA A 87 -12.63 6.43 11.41
CA ALA A 87 -12.15 5.09 11.72
C ALA A 87 -12.11 4.21 10.44
N LEU A 88 -13.17 4.22 9.65
CA LEU A 88 -13.27 3.45 8.41
C LEU A 88 -12.29 3.94 7.34
N GLU A 89 -12.04 5.25 7.23
CA GLU A 89 -11.04 5.79 6.32
C GLU A 89 -9.62 5.35 6.68
N ARG A 90 -9.29 5.32 7.98
CA ARG A 90 -8.01 4.80 8.45
C ARG A 90 -7.88 3.30 8.17
N GLN A 91 -8.96 2.55 8.37
CA GLN A 91 -9.00 1.13 8.05
C GLN A 91 -8.81 0.89 6.54
N GLU A 92 -9.51 1.63 5.67
CA GLU A 92 -9.37 1.56 4.20
C GLU A 92 -7.90 1.79 3.78
N GLN A 93 -7.26 2.82 4.33
CA GLN A 93 -5.85 3.12 4.05
C GLN A 93 -4.91 2.00 4.52
N SER A 94 -5.14 1.46 5.70
CA SER A 94 -4.34 0.36 6.26
C SER A 94 -4.50 -0.93 5.44
N GLU A 95 -5.72 -1.28 5.06
CA GLU A 95 -6.03 -2.47 4.26
C GLU A 95 -5.44 -2.35 2.85
N ALA A 96 -5.57 -1.17 2.22
CA ALA A 96 -4.95 -0.90 0.92
C ALA A 96 -3.43 -1.02 0.99
N GLY A 97 -2.80 -0.45 2.03
CA GLY A 97 -1.35 -0.57 2.25
C GLY A 97 -0.89 -2.03 2.37
N ALA A 98 -1.60 -2.84 3.19
CA ALA A 98 -1.29 -4.26 3.33
C ALA A 98 -1.46 -5.04 2.01
N LEU A 99 -2.45 -4.69 1.20
CA LEU A 99 -2.66 -5.29 -0.11
C LEU A 99 -1.53 -4.91 -1.10
N TRP A 100 -1.06 -3.67 -1.07
CA TRP A 100 0.08 -3.24 -1.90
C TRP A 100 1.37 -3.97 -1.50
N ASP A 101 1.63 -4.15 -0.21
CA ASP A 101 2.79 -4.90 0.26
C ASP A 101 2.72 -6.37 -0.18
N LEU A 102 1.53 -6.98 -0.17
CA LEU A 102 1.32 -8.34 -0.66
C LEU A 102 1.62 -8.46 -2.17
N LEU A 103 1.22 -7.48 -2.97
CA LEU A 103 1.55 -7.42 -4.40
C LEU A 103 3.05 -7.26 -4.64
N ASP A 104 3.75 -6.52 -3.79
CA ASP A 104 5.20 -6.36 -3.87
C ASP A 104 5.93 -7.66 -3.46
N VAL A 105 5.46 -8.37 -2.42
CA VAL A 105 5.99 -9.70 -2.05
C VAL A 105 5.83 -10.69 -3.19
N ARG A 106 4.68 -10.67 -3.87
CA ARG A 106 4.46 -11.52 -5.03
C ARG A 106 5.48 -11.27 -6.14
N LEU A 107 5.82 -10.01 -6.40
CA LEU A 107 6.84 -9.65 -7.38
C LEU A 107 8.23 -10.20 -7.02
N LEU A 108 8.52 -10.44 -5.74
CA LEU A 108 9.72 -11.13 -5.29
C LEU A 108 9.66 -12.65 -5.54
N LEU A 109 8.46 -13.24 -5.46
CA LEU A 109 8.24 -14.67 -5.72
C LEU A 109 8.21 -15.01 -7.22
N ASP A 110 7.73 -14.09 -8.06
CA ASP A 110 7.68 -14.23 -9.53
C ASP A 110 9.04 -13.96 -10.21
N GLN A 111 10.11 -13.62 -9.46
CA GLN A 111 11.45 -13.59 -10.04
C GLN A 111 11.92 -15.02 -10.31
N PRO A 112 12.15 -15.40 -11.59
CA PRO A 112 12.83 -16.65 -11.85
C PRO A 112 14.20 -16.53 -11.21
N THR A 113 14.51 -17.39 -10.25
CA THR A 113 15.88 -17.67 -9.84
C THR A 113 16.65 -17.93 -11.13
N ALA A 114 17.44 -16.95 -11.57
CA ALA A 114 18.36 -17.13 -12.65
C ALA A 114 19.22 -18.35 -12.30
N ARG A 115 19.12 -19.37 -13.14
CA ARG A 115 19.97 -20.56 -13.23
C ARG A 115 21.35 -20.32 -12.60
N THR A 116 21.70 -21.16 -11.62
CA THR A 116 23.08 -21.54 -11.27
C THR A 116 24.05 -20.37 -11.03
N ALA A 117 24.11 -19.90 -9.79
CA ALA A 117 25.38 -19.48 -9.21
C ALA A 117 25.46 -20.11 -7.82
N SER A 118 26.58 -20.79 -7.60
CA SER A 118 27.04 -21.43 -6.38
C SER A 118 26.53 -20.80 -5.08
N ALA A 119 26.28 -21.65 -4.09
CA ALA A 119 26.10 -21.27 -2.69
C ALA A 119 27.08 -20.16 -2.26
N GLN A 120 26.61 -18.93 -2.28
CA GLN A 120 27.17 -17.83 -1.50
C GLN A 120 26.03 -17.35 -0.61
N ARG A 121 26.21 -17.55 0.70
CA ARG A 121 25.38 -16.96 1.74
C ARG A 121 25.03 -15.54 1.35
N ALA A 122 23.74 -15.23 1.24
CA ALA A 122 23.29 -13.85 1.20
C ALA A 122 23.89 -13.14 2.43
N PRO A 123 24.61 -12.02 2.26
CA PRO A 123 25.03 -11.23 3.40
C PRO A 123 23.78 -10.73 4.14
N ALA A 124 23.87 -10.67 5.46
CA ALA A 124 22.80 -10.17 6.31
C ALA A 124 22.28 -8.82 5.77
N ASP A 125 20.95 -8.68 5.74
CA ASP A 125 20.28 -7.50 5.19
C ASP A 125 20.69 -6.27 6.01
N PRO A 126 21.41 -5.29 5.44
CA PRO A 126 22.06 -4.21 6.20
C PRO A 126 21.05 -3.41 7.02
N GLU A 127 21.47 -2.93 8.19
CA GLU A 127 20.62 -2.09 9.03
C GLU A 127 20.39 -0.73 8.35
N VAL A 128 19.32 -0.02 8.74
CA VAL A 128 18.97 1.29 8.17
C VAL A 128 20.13 2.29 8.33
N GLY A 129 21.00 2.14 9.33
CA GLY A 129 22.23 2.92 9.50
C GLY A 129 23.24 2.70 8.37
N ASP A 130 23.50 1.45 8.03
CA ASP A 130 24.46 1.05 6.98
C ASP A 130 24.02 1.47 5.57
N LEU A 131 22.73 1.72 5.40
CA LEU A 131 22.11 2.12 4.13
C LEU A 131 22.15 3.63 3.87
N MET A 132 22.39 4.45 4.90
CA MET A 132 22.29 5.91 4.78
C MET A 132 23.34 6.50 3.84
N ASP A 133 24.57 5.97 3.81
CA ASP A 133 25.63 6.52 2.96
C ASP A 133 25.37 6.25 1.48
N ALA A 134 24.94 5.03 1.15
CA ALA A 134 24.50 4.69 -0.21
C ALA A 134 23.27 5.53 -0.62
N ALA A 135 22.31 5.70 0.29
CA ALA A 135 21.10 6.48 0.03
C ALA A 135 21.40 7.98 -0.17
N ARG A 136 22.35 8.56 0.57
CA ARG A 136 22.83 9.94 0.38
C ARG A 136 23.51 10.11 -0.97
N GLN A 137 24.39 9.19 -1.37
CA GLN A 137 25.05 9.24 -2.67
C GLN A 137 24.06 9.13 -3.84
N VAL A 138 23.00 8.32 -3.70
CA VAL A 138 21.92 8.25 -4.69
C VAL A 138 21.15 9.57 -4.69
N ALA A 139 20.74 10.06 -3.52
CA ALA A 139 19.98 11.30 -3.38
C ALA A 139 20.70 12.51 -3.97
N ALA A 140 22.03 12.60 -3.82
CA ALA A 140 22.84 13.68 -4.38
C ALA A 140 22.81 13.74 -5.91
N GLY A 141 22.56 12.59 -6.58
CA GLY A 141 22.44 12.51 -8.04
C GLY A 141 21.02 12.71 -8.56
N LEU A 142 20.02 12.88 -7.69
CA LEU A 142 18.62 13.03 -8.08
C LEU A 142 18.22 14.51 -8.15
N GLN A 143 17.60 14.91 -9.26
CA GLN A 143 17.01 16.26 -9.37
C GLN A 143 15.87 16.50 -8.37
N ARG A 144 15.18 15.44 -7.93
CA ARG A 144 14.12 15.51 -6.93
C ARG A 144 14.09 14.25 -6.07
N LEU A 145 14.15 14.43 -4.75
CA LEU A 145 14.06 13.31 -3.80
C LEU A 145 12.62 12.82 -3.68
N ASN A 146 12.28 11.83 -4.50
CA ASN A 146 11.04 11.07 -4.42
C ASN A 146 11.33 9.59 -4.22
N ARG A 147 10.29 8.86 -3.81
CA ARG A 147 10.40 7.47 -3.39
C ARG A 147 10.81 6.55 -4.54
N ASP A 148 10.25 6.75 -5.72
CA ASP A 148 10.50 5.87 -6.87
C ASP A 148 11.91 6.08 -7.44
N ALA A 149 12.37 7.33 -7.51
CA ALA A 149 13.72 7.69 -7.92
C ALA A 149 14.78 7.16 -6.94
N LEU A 150 14.53 7.28 -5.62
CA LEU A 150 15.43 6.71 -4.61
C LEU A 150 15.46 5.19 -4.69
N ARG A 151 14.30 4.53 -4.88
CA ARG A 151 14.21 3.08 -5.07
C ARG A 151 15.01 2.63 -6.30
N GLN A 152 14.86 3.32 -7.42
CA GLN A 152 15.53 2.98 -8.66
C GLN A 152 17.04 3.17 -8.57
N GLY A 153 17.50 4.26 -7.95
CA GLY A 153 18.93 4.52 -7.76
C GLY A 153 19.60 3.54 -6.79
N LEU A 154 18.91 3.10 -5.73
CA LEU A 154 19.41 2.06 -4.83
C LEU A 154 19.47 0.68 -5.51
N ARG A 155 18.46 0.34 -6.33
CA ARG A 155 18.45 -0.89 -7.12
C ARG A 155 19.59 -0.95 -8.14
N ALA A 156 19.95 0.17 -8.77
CA ALA A 156 21.09 0.24 -9.68
C ALA A 156 22.43 -0.08 -8.98
N ARG A 157 22.47 -0.02 -7.64
CA ARG A 157 23.61 -0.40 -6.80
C ARG A 157 23.46 -1.77 -6.13
N GLY A 158 22.47 -2.57 -6.54
CA GLY A 158 22.21 -3.89 -5.98
C GLY A 158 21.54 -3.87 -4.59
N ILE A 159 21.06 -2.71 -4.14
CA ILE A 159 20.42 -2.56 -2.83
C ILE A 159 18.90 -2.66 -2.98
N HIS A 160 18.32 -3.70 -2.40
CA HIS A 160 16.88 -3.96 -2.42
C HIS A 160 16.28 -3.69 -1.04
N LEU A 161 15.39 -2.70 -0.95
CA LEU A 161 14.74 -2.34 0.32
C LEU A 161 13.24 -2.58 0.27
N SER A 162 12.68 -2.99 1.42
CA SER A 162 11.23 -3.00 1.64
C SER A 162 10.67 -1.58 1.65
N ASN A 163 9.38 -1.45 1.38
CA ASN A 163 8.66 -0.17 1.36
C ASN A 163 8.73 0.59 2.68
N HIS A 164 8.61 -0.12 3.79
CA HIS A 164 8.76 0.44 5.13
C HIS A 164 10.18 0.99 5.34
N ARG A 165 11.22 0.22 4.98
CA ARG A 165 12.63 0.65 5.09
C ARG A 165 12.95 1.82 4.17
N LEU A 166 12.48 1.79 2.92
CA LEU A 166 12.61 2.90 2.00
C LEU A 166 11.90 4.16 2.52
N GLY A 167 10.74 4.00 3.17
CA GLY A 167 10.04 5.06 3.87
C GLY A 167 10.88 5.64 5.02
N ALA A 168 11.47 4.78 5.85
CA ALA A 168 12.35 5.20 6.96
C ALA A 168 13.61 5.91 6.47
N VAL A 169 14.28 5.39 5.43
CA VAL A 169 15.46 6.03 4.80
C VAL A 169 15.08 7.36 4.18
N LEU A 170 13.98 7.44 3.45
CA LEU A 170 13.51 8.67 2.82
C LEU A 170 13.03 9.70 3.84
N HIS A 171 12.46 9.25 4.96
CA HIS A 171 12.15 10.11 6.10
C HIS A 171 13.44 10.67 6.72
N ARG A 172 14.43 9.82 7.02
CA ARG A 172 15.74 10.25 7.54
C ARG A 172 16.49 11.20 6.61
N LEU A 173 16.52 10.93 5.30
CA LEU A 173 17.13 11.82 4.31
C LEU A 173 16.47 13.21 4.26
N ARG A 174 15.21 13.34 4.72
CA ARG A 174 14.50 14.62 4.79
C ARG A 174 14.66 15.32 6.14
N THR A 175 14.89 14.57 7.21
CA THR A 175 14.91 15.09 8.59
C THR A 175 16.32 15.25 9.16
N GLU A 176 17.32 14.52 8.67
CA GLU A 176 18.73 14.69 9.07
C GLU A 176 19.41 15.71 8.13
N PRO A 177 19.82 16.89 8.63
CA PRO A 177 20.64 17.81 7.84
C PRO A 177 22.02 17.19 7.59
N LEU A 178 22.53 17.35 6.36
CA LEU A 178 23.89 16.95 5.96
C LEU A 178 24.93 17.57 6.92
N VAL A 179 25.45 16.79 7.86
CA VAL A 179 26.64 17.17 8.61
C VAL A 179 27.83 16.96 7.67
N ARG A 180 28.49 18.07 7.34
CA ARG A 180 29.78 18.12 6.63
C ARG A 180 30.90 17.59 7.50
#